data_AF-A9DC93-F1
#
_entry.id   AF-A9DC93-F1
#
_cell.length_a   1.000
_cell.length_b   1.000
_cell.length_c   1.000
_cell.angle_alpha   90.00
_cell.angle_beta   90.00
_cell.angle_gamma   90.00
#
_symmetry.space_group_name_H-M   'P 1'
#
loop_
_entity.id
_entity.type
_entity.pdbx_description
1 polymer ?
#
loop_
_entity_poly.entity_id
_entity_poly.type
_entity_poly.pdbx_seq_one_letter_code
_entity_poly.pdbx_strand_id
1 'polypeptide(L)' 'MSTKFFQNALDRLVSARERQARRYINGAMLSMDDAQLKELGRTREELKREGAQTYIF' A
#
# COMPACT_ATOMS: atom_id res chain seq x y z
N MET A 1 -1.46 -9.17 31.93
CA MET A 1 -2.17 -9.64 30.72
C MET A 1 -2.70 -8.50 29.84
N SER A 2 -2.99 -7.31 30.37
CA SER A 2 -3.56 -6.17 29.64
C SER A 2 -2.63 -5.54 28.59
N THR A 3 -1.36 -5.28 28.91
CA THR A 3 -0.44 -4.56 28.01
C THR A 3 -0.23 -5.27 26.66
N LYS A 4 -0.09 -6.59 26.68
CA LYS A 4 0.08 -7.39 25.45
C LYS A 4 -1.16 -7.37 24.56
N PHE A 5 -2.36 -7.29 25.15
CA PHE A 5 -3.61 -7.16 24.39
C PHE A 5 -3.68 -5.82 23.68
N PHE A 6 -3.36 -4.72 24.37
CA PHE A 6 -3.35 -3.38 23.75
C PHE A 6 -2.27 -3.23 22.67
N GLN A 7 -1.06 -3.78 22.90
CA GLN A 7 0.00 -3.81 21.88
C GLN A 7 -0.46 -4.56 20.62
N ASN A 8 -1.00 -5.77 20.77
CA ASN A 8 -1.51 -6.55 19.64
C ASN A 8 -2.65 -5.83 18.90
N ALA A 9 -3.55 -5.15 19.62
CA ALA A 9 -4.62 -4.38 19.01
C ALA A 9 -4.09 -3.17 18.23
N LEU A 10 -3.09 -2.47 18.78
CA LEU A 10 -2.42 -1.37 18.11
C LEU A 10 -1.69 -1.83 16.86
N ASP A 11 -0.92 -2.92 16.93
CA ASP A 11 -0.21 -3.50 15.77
C ASP A 11 -1.18 -3.90 14.65
N ARG A 12 -2.34 -4.45 15.02
CA ARG A 12 -3.41 -4.76 14.06
C ARG A 12 -3.99 -3.51 13.41
N LEU A 13 -4.18 -2.44 14.17
CA LEU A 13 -4.64 -1.16 13.63
C LEU A 13 -3.62 -0.52 12.69
N VAL A 14 -2.36 -0.48 13.11
CA VAL A 14 -1.26 0.09 12.31
C VAL A 14 -1.09 -0.71 11.03
N SER A 15 -1.00 -2.04 11.09
CA SER A 15 -0.89 -2.88 9.90
C SER A 15 -2.10 -2.77 8.97
N ALA A 16 -3.31 -2.58 9.49
CA ALA A 16 -4.48 -2.30 8.67
C ALA A 16 -4.37 -0.97 7.93
N ARG A 17 -3.86 0.08 8.60
CA ARG A 17 -3.64 1.39 7.98
C ARG A 17 -2.49 1.39 6.97
N GLU A 18 -1.40 0.68 7.24
CA GLU A 18 -0.32 0.49 6.29
C GLU A 18 -0.81 -0.17 5.00
N ARG A 19 -1.67 -1.18 5.10
CA ARG A 19 -2.29 -1.82 3.92
C ARG A 19 -3.13 -0.84 3.11
N GLN A 20 -3.90 0.03 3.77
CA GLN A 20 -4.69 1.05 3.09
C GLN A 20 -3.80 2.08 2.39
N ALA A 21 -2.79 2.59 3.09
CA ALA A 21 -1.83 3.54 2.53
C ALA A 21 -1.10 2.95 1.33
N ARG A 22 -0.64 1.69 1.43
CA ARG A 22 0.02 0.99 0.32
C ARG A 22 -0.88 0.90 -0.91
N ARG A 23 -2.16 0.54 -0.75
CA ARG A 23 -3.11 0.51 -1.87
C ARG A 23 -3.29 1.88 -2.53
N TYR A 24 -3.38 2.94 -1.72
CA TYR A 24 -3.52 4.31 -2.22
C TYR A 24 -2.28 4.76 -3.01
N ILE A 25 -1.08 4.60 -2.43
CA ILE A 25 0.18 4.96 -3.09
C ILE A 25 0.35 4.13 -4.37
N ASN A 26 0.06 2.84 -4.33
CA ASN A 26 0.14 1.99 -5.52
C ASN A 26 -0.86 2.42 -6.60
N GLY A 27 -2.07 2.85 -6.22
CA GLY A 27 -3.04 3.44 -7.14
C GLY A 27 -2.54 4.75 -7.77
N ALA A 28 -1.88 5.61 -6.99
CA ALA A 28 -1.24 6.82 -7.51
C ALA A 28 -0.05 6.51 -8.43
N MET A 29 0.74 5.46 -8.13
CA MET A 29 1.82 5.01 -9.00
C MET A 29 1.29 4.44 -10.32
N LEU A 30 0.08 3.88 -10.38
CA LEU A 30 -0.51 3.40 -11.64
C LEU A 30 -0.77 4.53 -12.65
N SER A 31 -0.92 5.79 -12.21
CA SER A 31 -1.05 6.92 -13.13
C SER A 31 0.28 7.42 -13.69
N MET A 32 1.42 6.96 -13.16
CA MET A 32 2.74 7.27 -13.70
C MET A 32 3.00 6.48 -14.99
N ASP A 33 3.91 6.96 -15.82
CA ASP A 33 4.39 6.20 -16.97
C ASP A 33 5.42 5.12 -16.58
N ASP A 34 5.71 4.20 -17.51
CA ASP A 34 6.61 3.08 -17.22
C ASP A 34 8.08 3.49 -17.03
N ALA A 35 8.51 4.64 -17.57
CA ALA A 35 9.85 5.15 -17.35
C ALA A 35 10.01 5.67 -15.91
N GLN A 36 9.02 6.42 -15.42
CA GLN A 36 8.95 6.88 -14.03
C GLN A 36 8.87 5.71 -13.05
N LEU A 37 8.06 4.68 -13.35
CA LEU A 37 8.01 3.48 -12.51
C LEU A 37 9.35 2.76 -12.45
N LYS A 38 10.06 2.67 -13.59
CA LYS A 38 11.39 2.06 -13.67
C LYS A 38 12.42 2.82 -12.84
N GLU A 39 12.38 4.16 -12.83
CA GLU A 39 13.23 4.99 -11.95
C GLU A 39 12.98 4.72 -10.46
N LEU A 40 11.73 4.41 -10.10
CA LEU A 40 11.33 4.01 -8.75
C LEU A 40 11.61 2.53 -8.45
N GLY A 41 12.17 1.77 -9.39
CA GLY A 41 12.42 0.33 -9.25
C GLY A 41 11.15 -0.51 -9.16
N ARG A 42 10.03 -0.01 -9.69
CA ARG A 42 8.72 -0.67 -9.67
C ARG A 42 8.28 -1.05 -11.08
N THR A 43 7.42 -2.07 -11.16
CA THR A 43 6.74 -2.42 -12.41
C THR A 43 5.23 -2.28 -12.28
N ARG A 44 4.56 -1.95 -13.38
CA ARG A 44 3.09 -1.82 -13.39
C ARG A 44 2.39 -3.13 -12.98
N GLU A 45 2.96 -4.28 -13.35
CA GLU A 45 2.44 -5.61 -12.98
C GLU A 45 2.58 -5.91 -11.49
N GLU A 46 3.68 -5.51 -10.87
CA GLU A 46 3.87 -5.60 -9.41
C GLU A 46 2.82 -4.77 -8.67
N LEU A 47 2.61 -3.52 -9.06
CA LEU A 47 1.61 -2.64 -8.45
C LEU A 47 0.20 -3.26 -8.53
N LYS A 48 -0.19 -3.78 -9.70
CA LYS A 48 -1.47 -4.48 -9.88
C LYS A 48 -1.61 -5.69 -8.96
N ARG A 49 -0.56 -6.50 -8.81
CA ARG A 49 -0.56 -7.67 -7.91
C ARG A 49 -0.66 -7.29 -6.43
N GLU A 50 -0.09 -6.16 -6.04
CA GLU A 50 -0.20 -5.62 -4.67
C GLU A 50 -1.58 -5.02 -4.35
N GLY A 51 -2.53 -5.10 -5.29
CA GLY A 51 -3.88 -4.59 -5.11
C GLY A 51 -3.97 -3.08 -5.32
N ALA A 52 -3.11 -2.52 -6.17
CA ALA A 52 -3.34 -1.17 -6.69
C ALA A 52 -4.71 -1.13 -7.37
N GLN A 53 -5.61 -0.33 -6.82
CA GLN A 53 -6.84 0.02 -7.50
C GLN A 53 -6.65 1.40 -8.09
N THR A 54 -6.95 1.55 -9.38
CA THR A 54 -7.05 2.87 -10.01
C THR A 54 -8.09 3.66 -9.22
N TYR A 55 -7.63 4.66 -8.48
CA TYR A 55 -8.49 5.50 -7.67
C TYR A 55 -9.23 6.45 -8.62
N ILE A 56 -10.41 6.02 -9.07
CA ILE A 56 -11.39 6.90 -9.69
C ILE A 56 -12.18 7.45 -8.51
N PHE A 57 -12.02 8.75 -8.24
CA PHE A 57 -12.59 9.47 -7.10
C PHE A 57 -14.08 9.15 -6.88
#